data_AF-A0A929L4E5-F1
#
_entry.id   AF-A0A929L4E5-F1
#
_cell.length_a   1.000
_cell.length_b   1.000
_cell.length_c   1.000
_cell.angle_alpha   90.00
_cell.angle_beta   90.00
_cell.angle_gamma   90.00
#
_symmetry.space_group_name_H-M   'P 1'
#
loop_
_entity.id
_entity.type
_entity.pdbx_description
1 polymer ?
#
loop_
_entity_poly.entity_id
_entity_poly.type
_entity_poly.pdbx_seq_one_letter_code
_entity_poly.pdbx_strand_id
1 'polypeptide(L)'
;MSFRRTQYSRAWISQLCRCRSPAPPFNDVALGFIAFEIGSEFRLSHLKKKNGHAAVIIGIFQACFTTLVVDAVLFGIHLIIPGALSLADVLILGAIVAATAPAATLMVVRQYKAKGPLTSTLLPVVALDDAVGLVLFAASYGTAMSLKAGASADFMTFMAGPFLEISCSLRIGEILGWLLTHTARIFHSNRNRISLITTFIIFGVTISTIEFHLFGFEFS
;
A
#
# COMPACT_ATOMS: atom_id res chain seq x y z
N MET A 1 37.09 29.19 19.53
CA MET A 1 35.67 29.11 19.10
C MET A 1 35.53 28.06 18.00
N SER A 2 35.56 26.78 18.34
CA SER A 2 35.38 25.67 17.37
C SER A 2 35.36 24.36 18.15
N PHE A 3 34.21 23.96 18.71
CA PHE A 3 33.93 22.58 19.13
C PHE A 3 32.51 22.47 19.71
N ARG A 4 31.47 22.62 18.89
CA ARG A 4 30.08 22.35 19.34
C ARG A 4 29.07 21.99 18.22
N ARG A 5 29.52 21.45 17.08
CA ARG A 5 28.62 20.96 15.99
C ARG A 5 28.59 19.43 15.81
N THR A 6 29.50 18.68 16.40
CA THR A 6 29.63 17.23 16.17
C THR A 6 28.78 16.35 17.08
N GLN A 7 28.12 16.90 18.10
CA GLN A 7 27.35 16.10 19.06
C GLN A 7 25.87 15.89 18.65
N TYR A 8 25.29 16.81 17.87
CA TYR A 8 23.91 16.65 17.36
C TYR A 8 23.80 15.61 16.24
N SER A 9 24.78 15.54 15.32
CA SER A 9 24.72 14.65 14.15
C SER A 9 24.69 13.15 14.52
N ARG A 10 25.34 12.73 15.62
CA ARG A 10 25.35 11.32 16.03
C ARG A 10 24.04 10.86 16.69
N ALA A 11 23.30 11.77 17.31
CA ALA A 11 22.00 11.47 17.91
C ALA A 11 20.96 11.11 16.83
N TRP A 12 20.92 11.89 15.73
CA TRP A 12 20.06 11.63 14.58
C TRP A 12 20.32 10.27 13.91
N ILE A 13 21.58 9.88 13.74
CA ILE A 13 21.95 8.58 13.15
C ILE A 13 21.52 7.42 14.08
N SER A 14 21.63 7.60 15.40
CA SER A 14 21.17 6.60 16.37
C SER A 14 19.65 6.50 16.49
N GLN A 15 18.90 7.56 16.15
CA GLN A 15 17.44 7.55 16.07
C GLN A 15 16.96 6.93 14.75
N LEU A 16 17.66 7.17 13.63
CA LEU A 16 17.40 6.50 12.35
C LEU A 16 17.59 4.97 12.46
N CYS A 17 18.61 4.50 13.19
CA CYS A 17 18.78 3.06 13.45
C CYS A 17 17.72 2.46 14.38
N ARG A 18 17.05 3.26 15.22
CA ARG A 18 16.00 2.80 16.15
C ARG A 18 14.64 2.65 15.48
N CYS A 19 14.45 3.22 14.29
CA CYS A 19 13.30 3.00 13.42
C CYS A 19 13.40 1.69 12.61
N ARG A 20 14.50 0.93 12.76
CA ARG A 20 14.73 -0.37 12.12
C ARG A 20 14.56 -1.56 13.06
N SER A 21 13.78 -1.39 14.14
CA SER A 21 13.18 -2.54 14.80
C SER A 21 12.01 -3.04 13.94
N PRO A 22 11.78 -4.35 13.80
CA PRO A 22 10.55 -4.86 13.19
C PRO A 22 9.38 -4.16 13.87
N ALA A 23 8.44 -3.65 13.06
CA ALA A 23 7.30 -2.92 13.59
C ALA A 23 6.62 -3.79 14.65
N PRO A 24 6.30 -3.24 15.84
CA PRO A 24 5.58 -4.02 16.82
C PRO A 24 4.21 -4.42 16.22
N PRO A 25 3.65 -5.59 16.58
CA PRO A 25 2.43 -6.13 15.96
C PRO A 25 1.22 -5.18 16.02
N PHE A 26 1.27 -4.16 16.87
CA PHE A 26 0.27 -3.09 16.95
C PHE A 26 0.17 -2.24 15.67
N ASN A 27 1.26 -2.07 14.91
CA ASN A 27 1.24 -1.30 13.67
C ASN A 27 0.44 -2.04 12.58
N ASP A 28 0.61 -3.35 12.46
CA ASP A 28 -0.10 -4.16 11.46
C ASP A 28 -1.59 -4.23 11.79
N VAL A 29 -1.91 -4.36 13.08
CA VAL A 29 -3.29 -4.26 13.56
C VAL A 29 -3.87 -2.88 13.26
N ALA A 30 -3.14 -1.80 13.50
CA ALA A 30 -3.59 -0.44 13.21
C ALA A 30 -3.84 -0.22 11.70
N LEU A 31 -2.95 -0.70 10.84
CA LEU A 31 -3.12 -0.68 9.39
C LEU A 31 -4.33 -1.52 8.96
N GLY A 32 -4.56 -2.68 9.59
CA GLY A 32 -5.75 -3.50 9.37
C GLY A 32 -7.06 -2.76 9.72
N PHE A 33 -7.08 -1.99 10.80
CA PHE A 33 -8.23 -1.13 11.13
C PHE A 33 -8.44 -0.01 10.10
N ILE A 34 -7.36 0.65 9.65
CA ILE A 34 -7.45 1.70 8.62
C ILE A 34 -8.01 1.13 7.32
N ALA A 35 -7.50 -0.02 6.89
CA ALA A 35 -7.99 -0.72 5.70
C ALA A 35 -9.47 -1.10 5.83
N PHE A 36 -9.89 -1.62 6.99
CA PHE A 36 -11.30 -1.95 7.25
C PHE A 36 -12.22 -0.72 7.26
N GLU A 37 -11.80 0.40 7.87
CA GLU A 37 -12.56 1.66 7.88
C GLU A 37 -12.72 2.26 6.47
N ILE A 38 -11.66 2.21 5.65
CA ILE A 38 -11.71 2.67 4.26
C ILE A 38 -12.62 1.75 3.44
N GLY A 39 -12.45 0.43 3.58
CA GLY A 39 -13.24 -0.56 2.85
C GLY A 39 -14.73 -0.56 3.21
N SER A 40 -15.08 -0.36 4.48
CA SER A 40 -16.48 -0.33 4.93
C SER A 40 -17.25 0.92 4.47
N GLU A 41 -16.56 2.05 4.26
CA GLU A 41 -17.14 3.27 3.69
C GLU A 41 -17.21 3.22 2.15
N PHE A 42 -16.39 2.38 1.52
CA PHE A 42 -16.32 2.26 0.07
C PHE A 42 -17.60 1.65 -0.50
N ARG A 43 -18.43 2.51 -1.09
CA ARG A 43 -19.66 2.12 -1.78
C ARG A 43 -19.46 2.13 -3.29
N LEU A 44 -19.44 0.94 -3.91
CA LEU A 44 -19.41 0.74 -5.37
C LEU A 44 -20.49 1.55 -6.13
N SER A 45 -21.63 1.82 -5.49
CA SER A 45 -22.70 2.65 -6.06
C SER A 45 -22.32 4.13 -6.24
N HIS A 46 -21.35 4.64 -5.47
CA HIS A 46 -20.83 6.02 -5.63
C HIS A 46 -19.84 6.12 -6.79
N LEU A 47 -19.09 5.06 -7.08
CA LEU A 47 -18.22 4.98 -8.26
C LEU A 47 -18.99 4.98 -9.58
N LYS A 48 -20.17 4.35 -9.61
CA LYS A 48 -21.02 4.29 -10.83
C LYS A 48 -21.76 5.60 -11.14
N LYS A 49 -21.67 6.63 -10.28
CA LYS A 49 -22.17 7.98 -10.61
C LYS A 49 -21.20 8.68 -11.57
N LYS A 50 -21.73 9.51 -12.47
CA LYS A 50 -20.98 10.23 -13.53
C LYS A 50 -19.68 10.94 -13.06
N ASN A 51 -19.61 11.38 -11.80
CA ASN A 51 -18.46 12.12 -11.28
C ASN A 51 -17.34 11.22 -10.70
N GLY A 52 -17.61 9.94 -10.44
CA GLY A 52 -16.61 9.00 -9.91
C GLY A 52 -15.60 8.55 -10.97
N HIS A 53 -16.04 8.39 -12.22
CA HIS A 53 -15.20 7.91 -13.32
C HIS A 53 -14.07 8.89 -13.67
N ALA A 54 -14.33 10.20 -13.60
CA ALA A 54 -13.31 11.21 -13.84
C ALA A 54 -12.17 11.12 -12.80
N ALA A 55 -12.51 10.89 -11.54
CA ALA A 55 -11.54 10.78 -10.46
C ALA A 55 -10.67 9.52 -10.58
N VAL A 56 -11.25 8.41 -11.05
CA VAL A 56 -10.52 7.17 -11.34
C VAL A 56 -9.51 7.39 -12.47
N ILE A 57 -9.94 8.02 -13.58
CA ILE A 57 -9.03 8.32 -14.69
C ILE A 57 -7.89 9.23 -14.24
N ILE A 58 -8.21 10.30 -13.50
CA ILE A 58 -7.21 11.25 -13.01
C ILE A 58 -6.20 10.55 -12.10
N GLY A 59 -6.66 9.70 -11.16
CA GLY A 59 -5.78 8.97 -10.26
C GLY A 59 -4.83 8.01 -10.99
N ILE A 60 -5.34 7.23 -11.95
CA ILE A 60 -4.50 6.32 -12.75
C ILE A 60 -3.49 7.11 -13.59
N PHE A 61 -3.96 8.16 -14.27
CA PHE A 61 -3.08 8.98 -15.10
C PHE A 61 -2.01 9.70 -14.27
N GLN A 62 -2.38 10.23 -13.11
CA GLN A 62 -1.44 10.84 -12.16
C GLN A 62 -0.40 9.84 -11.67
N ALA A 63 -0.81 8.65 -11.23
CA ALA A 63 0.10 7.64 -10.73
C ALA A 63 1.10 7.20 -11.81
N CYS A 64 0.62 6.86 -13.02
CA CYS A 64 1.47 6.47 -14.14
C CYS A 64 2.37 7.62 -14.63
N PHE A 65 1.88 8.86 -14.66
CA PHE A 65 2.70 9.99 -15.05
C PHE A 65 3.79 10.27 -14.01
N THR A 66 3.45 10.17 -12.72
CA THR A 66 4.39 10.39 -11.62
C THR A 66 5.50 9.34 -11.62
N THR A 67 5.19 8.06 -11.79
CA THR A 67 6.21 7.01 -11.92
C THR A 67 7.15 7.27 -13.09
N LEU A 68 6.61 7.53 -14.28
CA LEU A 68 7.42 7.76 -15.48
C LEU A 68 8.34 8.96 -15.34
N VAL A 69 7.85 10.07 -14.78
CA VAL A 69 8.66 11.27 -14.56
C VAL A 69 9.76 11.01 -13.54
N VAL A 70 9.43 10.36 -12.42
CA VAL A 70 10.38 10.07 -11.35
C VAL A 70 11.46 9.07 -11.81
N ASP A 71 11.07 8.03 -12.54
CA ASP A 71 11.98 7.07 -13.16
C ASP A 71 12.93 7.76 -14.15
N ALA A 72 12.41 8.66 -14.99
CA ALA A 72 13.22 9.41 -15.95
C ALA A 72 14.24 10.33 -15.26
N VAL A 73 13.85 11.01 -14.18
CA VAL A 73 14.74 11.89 -13.40
C VAL A 73 15.82 11.07 -12.68
N LEU A 74 15.43 9.97 -12.03
CA LEU A 74 16.35 9.07 -11.34
C LEU A 74 17.31 8.38 -12.31
N PHE A 75 16.84 8.00 -13.49
CA PHE A 75 17.68 7.49 -14.58
C PHE A 75 18.67 8.55 -15.07
N GLY A 76 18.24 9.81 -15.22
CA GLY A 76 19.13 10.92 -15.54
C GLY A 76 20.23 11.14 -14.48
N ILE A 77 19.88 11.02 -13.19
CA ILE A 77 20.84 11.11 -12.07
C ILE A 77 21.84 9.94 -12.11
N HIS A 78 21.36 8.73 -12.43
CA HIS A 78 22.22 7.55 -12.59
C HIS A 78 23.28 7.75 -13.69
N LEU A 79 22.94 8.44 -14.79
CA LEU A 79 23.90 8.76 -15.86
C LEU A 79 24.93 9.83 -15.47
N ILE A 80 24.57 10.77 -14.60
CA ILE A 80 25.46 11.86 -14.16
C ILE A 80 26.39 11.41 -13.03
N ILE A 81 25.93 10.52 -12.15
CA ILE A 81 26.71 9.97 -11.02
C ILE A 81 26.64 8.43 -11.07
N PRO A 82 27.43 7.78 -11.94
CA PRO A 82 27.48 6.33 -12.02
C PRO A 82 28.06 5.77 -10.71
N GLY A 83 27.22 5.20 -9.87
CA GLY A 83 27.61 4.57 -8.60
C GLY A 83 26.74 4.89 -7.38
N ALA A 84 25.83 5.87 -7.46
CA ALA A 84 24.96 6.21 -6.33
C ALA A 84 23.69 5.35 -6.24
N LEU A 85 23.15 4.86 -7.38
CA LEU A 85 21.86 4.15 -7.47
C LEU A 85 21.92 3.06 -8.54
N SER A 86 21.39 1.86 -8.28
CA SER A 86 21.19 0.83 -9.32
C SER A 86 19.91 1.09 -10.10
N LEU A 87 19.84 0.67 -11.37
CA LEU A 87 18.62 0.75 -12.19
C LEU A 87 17.41 0.07 -11.53
N ALA A 88 17.66 -1.02 -10.79
CA ALA A 88 16.64 -1.71 -10.01
C ALA A 88 16.10 -0.84 -8.85
N ASP A 89 16.97 -0.06 -8.20
CA ASP A 89 16.56 0.79 -7.08
C ASP A 89 15.79 2.02 -7.60
N VAL A 90 16.13 2.51 -8.80
CA VAL A 90 15.37 3.56 -9.49
C VAL A 90 13.91 3.15 -9.70
N LEU A 91 13.67 1.97 -10.29
CA LEU A 91 12.32 1.48 -10.58
C LEU A 91 11.48 1.26 -9.31
N ILE A 92 12.11 0.74 -8.25
CA ILE A 92 11.43 0.52 -6.96
C ILE A 92 11.09 1.86 -6.31
N LEU A 93 12.02 2.83 -6.31
CA LEU A 93 11.79 4.16 -5.76
C LEU A 93 10.71 4.91 -6.55
N GLY A 94 10.70 4.81 -7.88
CA GLY A 94 9.65 5.38 -8.73
C GLY A 94 8.28 4.85 -8.37
N ALA A 95 8.14 3.54 -8.18
CA ALA A 95 6.88 2.93 -7.76
C ALA A 95 6.42 3.37 -6.37
N ILE A 96 7.32 3.52 -5.40
CA ILE A 96 6.98 4.01 -4.05
C ILE A 96 6.45 5.45 -4.11
N VAL A 97 7.02 6.30 -4.97
CA VAL A 97 6.58 7.70 -5.14
C VAL A 97 5.21 7.80 -5.82
N ALA A 98 4.77 6.76 -6.52
CA ALA A 98 3.45 6.70 -7.16
C ALA A 98 2.28 6.70 -6.17
N ALA A 99 2.48 6.19 -4.96
CA ALA A 99 1.45 6.06 -3.93
C ALA A 99 1.18 7.45 -3.30
N THR A 100 0.35 8.25 -3.98
CA THR A 100 0.05 9.64 -3.65
C THR A 100 -1.33 9.79 -2.99
N ALA A 101 -1.45 9.30 -1.76
CA ALA A 101 -2.74 9.28 -1.08
C ALA A 101 -3.11 10.66 -0.50
N PRO A 102 -4.29 11.24 -0.80
CA PRO A 102 -4.77 12.50 -0.21
C PRO A 102 -5.33 12.33 1.22
N ALA A 103 -4.68 11.50 2.05
CA ALA A 103 -5.17 11.10 3.39
C ALA A 103 -5.44 12.30 4.32
N ALA A 104 -4.55 13.29 4.34
CA ALA A 104 -4.72 14.50 5.17
C ALA A 104 -5.97 15.29 4.77
N THR A 105 -6.21 15.47 3.47
CA THR A 105 -7.38 16.21 2.99
C THR A 105 -8.68 15.45 3.26
N LEU A 106 -8.66 14.12 3.09
CA LEU A 106 -9.81 13.28 3.40
C LEU A 106 -10.16 13.34 4.90
N MET A 107 -9.16 13.27 5.78
CA MET A 107 -9.36 13.33 7.22
C MET A 107 -10.01 14.65 7.64
N VAL A 108 -9.55 15.77 7.10
CA VAL A 108 -10.08 17.10 7.38
C VAL A 108 -11.53 17.23 6.87
N VAL A 109 -11.81 16.82 5.63
CA VAL A 109 -13.18 16.89 5.08
C VAL A 109 -14.16 16.03 5.90
N ARG A 110 -13.73 14.87 6.40
CA ARG A 110 -14.51 14.03 7.31
C ARG A 110 -14.74 14.70 8.67
N GLN A 111 -13.71 15.32 9.25
CA GLN A 111 -13.85 16.05 10.53
C GLN A 111 -14.85 17.20 10.45
N TYR A 112 -14.89 17.92 9.32
CA TYR A 112 -15.86 18.99 9.10
C TYR A 112 -17.28 18.52 8.76
N LYS A 113 -17.54 17.20 8.71
CA LYS A 113 -18.82 16.60 8.28
C LYS A 113 -19.38 17.21 6.98
N ALA A 114 -18.49 17.66 6.10
CA ALA A 114 -18.89 18.30 4.85
C ALA A 114 -19.53 17.24 3.94
N LYS A 115 -20.85 17.33 3.75
CA LYS A 115 -21.59 16.50 2.80
C LYS A 115 -21.60 17.21 1.46
N GLY A 116 -20.86 16.67 0.49
CA GLY A 116 -20.80 17.26 -0.85
C GLY A 116 -20.21 16.30 -1.88
N PRO A 117 -20.24 16.67 -3.18
CA PRO A 117 -19.69 15.87 -4.27
C PRO A 117 -18.19 15.58 -4.10
N LEU A 118 -17.43 16.45 -3.42
CA LEU A 118 -16.00 16.25 -3.13
C LEU A 118 -15.76 15.07 -2.19
N THR A 119 -16.55 14.91 -1.13
CA THR A 119 -16.41 13.81 -0.15
C THR A 119 -16.70 12.45 -0.78
N SER A 120 -17.69 12.38 -1.68
CA SER A 120 -18.02 11.15 -2.41
C SER A 120 -16.98 10.75 -3.46
N THR A 121 -16.14 11.70 -3.88
CA THR A 121 -15.10 11.47 -4.88
C THR A 121 -13.72 11.25 -4.25
N LEU A 122 -13.44 11.86 -3.10
CA LEU A 122 -12.18 11.67 -2.38
C LEU A 122 -12.02 10.25 -1.81
N LEU A 123 -13.11 9.60 -1.40
CA LEU A 123 -13.08 8.26 -0.81
C LEU A 123 -12.64 7.17 -1.80
N PRO A 124 -13.23 7.08 -3.02
CA PRO A 124 -12.77 6.11 -4.00
C PRO A 124 -11.37 6.38 -4.53
N VAL A 125 -10.92 7.65 -4.56
CA VAL A 125 -9.57 8.00 -5.01
C VAL A 125 -8.50 7.44 -4.08
N VAL A 126 -8.67 7.55 -2.76
CA VAL A 126 -7.72 6.99 -1.78
C VAL A 126 -7.62 5.48 -1.90
N ALA A 127 -8.76 4.79 -2.04
CA ALA A 127 -8.76 3.33 -2.21
C ALA A 127 -8.14 2.90 -3.55
N LEU A 128 -8.32 3.70 -4.61
CA LEU A 128 -7.71 3.45 -5.90
C LEU A 128 -6.19 3.67 -5.88
N ASP A 129 -5.72 4.71 -5.21
CA ASP A 129 -4.30 5.07 -5.12
C ASP A 129 -3.49 3.96 -4.40
N ASP A 130 -4.03 3.39 -3.32
CA ASP A 130 -3.41 2.26 -2.61
C ASP A 130 -3.29 1.01 -3.52
N ALA A 131 -4.35 0.69 -4.26
CA ALA A 131 -4.35 -0.45 -5.19
C ALA A 131 -3.41 -0.24 -6.39
N VAL A 132 -3.43 0.95 -7.01
CA VAL A 132 -2.58 1.29 -8.15
C VAL A 132 -1.11 1.32 -7.74
N GLY A 133 -0.79 1.90 -6.57
CA GLY A 133 0.55 1.90 -6.00
C GLY A 133 1.09 0.49 -5.78
N LEU A 134 0.28 -0.41 -5.22
CA LEU A 134 0.66 -1.81 -4.99
C LEU A 134 0.92 -2.57 -6.30
N VAL A 135 0.11 -2.35 -7.34
CA VAL A 135 0.34 -2.98 -8.66
C VAL A 135 1.61 -2.44 -9.33
N LEU A 136 1.84 -1.13 -9.28
CA LEU A 136 3.05 -0.51 -9.81
C LEU A 136 4.29 -0.99 -9.05
N PHE A 137 4.21 -1.11 -7.73
CA PHE A 137 5.27 -1.65 -6.90
C PHE A 137 5.61 -3.10 -7.26
N ALA A 138 4.60 -3.97 -7.41
CA ALA A 138 4.81 -5.36 -7.84
C ALA A 138 5.47 -5.46 -9.23
N ALA A 139 5.03 -4.64 -10.19
CA ALA A 139 5.62 -4.59 -11.52
C ALA A 139 7.08 -4.08 -11.50
N SER A 140 7.36 -3.02 -10.76
CA SER A 140 8.72 -2.49 -10.58
C SER A 140 9.62 -3.46 -9.83
N TYR A 141 9.11 -4.18 -8.84
CA TYR A 141 9.86 -5.19 -8.11
C TYR A 141 10.24 -6.39 -9.00
N GLY A 142 9.29 -6.90 -9.79
CA GLY A 142 9.54 -8.00 -10.73
C GLY A 142 10.59 -7.63 -11.79
N THR A 143 10.50 -6.41 -12.35
CA THR A 143 11.48 -5.90 -13.33
C THR A 143 12.85 -5.62 -12.70
N ALA A 144 12.89 -5.07 -11.49
CA ALA A 144 14.11 -4.85 -10.72
C ALA A 144 14.85 -6.16 -10.40
N MET A 145 14.12 -7.22 -10.03
CA MET A 145 14.70 -8.54 -9.77
C MET A 145 15.21 -9.23 -11.04
N SER A 146 14.49 -9.11 -12.15
CA SER A 146 14.96 -9.60 -13.44
C SER A 146 16.27 -8.91 -13.87
N LEU A 147 16.39 -7.60 -13.62
CA LEU A 147 17.60 -6.85 -13.96
C LEU A 147 18.80 -7.22 -13.07
N LYS A 148 18.56 -7.57 -11.79
CA LYS A 148 19.60 -8.05 -10.86
C LYS A 148 20.03 -9.49 -11.15
N ALA A 149 19.13 -10.35 -11.62
CA ALA A 149 19.38 -11.77 -11.81
C ALA A 149 20.12 -12.12 -13.12
N GLY A 150 20.17 -11.21 -14.10
CA GLY A 150 20.81 -11.45 -15.40
C GLY A 150 20.07 -12.47 -16.27
N ALA A 151 20.52 -12.66 -17.51
CA ALA A 151 19.81 -13.37 -18.60
C ALA A 151 19.48 -14.87 -18.38
N SER A 152 19.72 -15.43 -17.20
CA SER A 152 19.45 -16.83 -16.83
C SER A 152 18.21 -17.01 -15.94
N ALA A 153 17.48 -15.93 -15.67
CA ALA A 153 16.30 -15.92 -14.81
C ALA A 153 15.01 -15.89 -15.64
N ASP A 154 14.11 -16.85 -15.39
CA ASP A 154 12.81 -16.95 -16.05
C ASP A 154 11.94 -15.74 -15.69
N PHE A 155 11.88 -14.73 -16.57
CA PHE A 155 11.13 -13.48 -16.39
C PHE A 155 9.68 -13.72 -15.91
N MET A 156 9.11 -14.86 -16.32
CA MET A 156 7.77 -15.27 -15.96
C MET A 156 7.63 -15.53 -14.45
N THR A 157 8.63 -16.07 -13.76
CA THR A 157 8.55 -16.35 -12.32
C THR A 157 8.70 -15.09 -11.45
N PHE A 158 9.55 -14.15 -11.85
CA PHE A 158 9.74 -12.89 -11.13
C PHE A 158 8.55 -11.92 -11.27
N MET A 159 7.83 -11.98 -12.40
CA MET A 159 6.57 -11.25 -12.53
C MET A 159 5.41 -12.03 -11.91
N ALA A 160 5.30 -13.35 -12.14
CA ALA A 160 4.17 -14.11 -11.62
C ALA A 160 4.13 -14.20 -10.09
N GLY A 161 5.28 -14.22 -9.41
CA GLY A 161 5.35 -14.31 -7.94
C GLY A 161 4.55 -13.21 -7.24
N PRO A 162 4.92 -11.92 -7.38
CA PRO A 162 4.22 -10.81 -6.75
C PRO A 162 2.74 -10.71 -7.17
N PHE A 163 2.42 -10.95 -8.45
CA PHE A 163 1.04 -10.89 -8.92
C PHE A 163 0.17 -12.03 -8.36
N LEU A 164 0.73 -13.23 -8.21
CA LEU A 164 0.03 -14.37 -7.62
C LEU A 164 -0.18 -14.16 -6.13
N GLU A 165 0.82 -13.65 -5.41
CA GLU A 165 0.73 -13.28 -4.00
C GLU A 165 -0.42 -12.28 -3.75
N ILE A 166 -0.45 -11.17 -4.51
CA ILE A 166 -1.53 -10.16 -4.43
C ILE A 166 -2.90 -10.80 -4.72
N SER A 167 -2.97 -11.66 -5.74
CA SER A 167 -4.22 -12.31 -6.14
C SER A 167 -4.73 -13.30 -5.06
N CYS A 168 -3.83 -14.03 -4.41
CA CYS A 168 -4.15 -14.92 -3.29
C CYS A 168 -4.63 -14.11 -2.08
N SER A 169 -3.91 -13.06 -1.71
CA SER A 169 -4.26 -12.17 -0.59
C SER A 169 -5.64 -11.53 -0.79
N LEU A 170 -5.94 -11.10 -2.01
CA LEU A 170 -7.26 -10.54 -2.35
C LEU A 170 -8.36 -11.59 -2.22
N ARG A 171 -8.11 -12.84 -2.63
CA ARG A 171 -9.07 -13.94 -2.53
C ARG A 171 -9.35 -14.34 -1.08
N ILE A 172 -8.30 -14.42 -0.25
CA ILE A 172 -8.43 -14.71 1.18
C ILE A 172 -9.21 -13.58 1.87
N GLY A 173 -8.89 -12.32 1.55
CA GLY A 173 -9.61 -11.15 2.04
C GLY A 173 -11.10 -11.15 1.66
N GLU A 174 -11.43 -11.53 0.42
CA GLU A 174 -12.81 -11.69 -0.06
C GLU A 174 -13.57 -12.75 0.75
N ILE A 175 -12.97 -13.92 0.97
CA ILE A 175 -13.54 -15.01 1.77
C ILE A 175 -13.78 -14.57 3.23
N LEU A 176 -12.78 -13.92 3.84
CA LEU A 176 -12.89 -13.40 5.21
C LEU A 176 -13.97 -12.33 5.33
N GLY A 177 -14.06 -11.40 4.37
CA GLY A 177 -15.09 -10.36 4.34
C GLY A 177 -16.50 -10.92 4.14
N TRP A 178 -16.63 -11.95 3.30
CA TRP A 178 -17.89 -12.68 3.13
C TRP A 178 -18.31 -13.39 4.42
N LEU A 179 -17.36 -14.07 5.08
CA LEU A 179 -17.58 -14.75 6.36
C LEU A 179 -17.97 -13.78 7.48
N LEU A 180 -17.31 -12.62 7.55
CA LEU A 180 -17.67 -11.52 8.45
C LEU A 180 -19.11 -11.08 8.23
N THR A 181 -19.50 -10.83 6.96
CA THR A 181 -20.83 -10.37 6.60
C THR A 181 -21.90 -11.43 6.89
N HIS A 182 -21.56 -12.71 6.75
CA HIS A 182 -22.45 -13.81 7.12
C HIS A 182 -22.65 -13.88 8.64
N THR A 183 -21.57 -13.85 9.41
CA THR A 183 -21.62 -13.94 10.88
C THR A 183 -22.28 -12.71 11.50
N ALA A 184 -22.04 -11.51 10.96
CA ALA A 184 -22.65 -10.27 11.40
C ALA A 184 -24.19 -10.24 11.20
N ARG A 185 -24.72 -11.01 10.25
CA ARG A 185 -26.18 -11.17 10.06
C ARG A 185 -26.83 -12.00 11.17
N ILE A 186 -26.09 -12.91 11.80
CA ILE A 186 -26.60 -13.78 12.86
C ILE A 186 -26.70 -13.02 14.20
N PHE A 187 -25.81 -12.05 14.45
CA PHE A 187 -25.79 -11.26 15.67
C PHE A 187 -26.52 -9.90 15.53
N HIS A 188 -27.70 -9.79 16.14
CA HIS A 188 -28.52 -8.56 16.10
C HIS A 188 -28.11 -7.46 17.10
N SER A 189 -27.26 -7.75 18.09
CA SER A 189 -26.85 -6.76 19.11
C SER A 189 -25.68 -5.87 18.65
N ASN A 190 -25.82 -4.54 18.77
CA ASN A 190 -24.79 -3.55 18.41
C ASN A 190 -23.45 -3.79 19.13
N ARG A 191 -23.47 -4.20 20.41
CA ARG A 191 -22.25 -4.54 21.16
C ARG A 191 -21.53 -5.75 20.59
N ASN A 192 -22.29 -6.78 20.21
CA ASN A 192 -21.73 -8.01 19.63
C ASN A 192 -21.16 -7.75 18.23
N ARG A 193 -21.72 -6.82 17.46
CA ARG A 193 -21.21 -6.45 16.13
C ARG A 193 -19.83 -5.80 16.20
N ILE A 194 -19.63 -4.86 17.12
CA ILE A 194 -18.32 -4.20 17.29
C ILE A 194 -17.27 -5.22 17.74
N SER A 195 -17.61 -6.06 18.73
CA SER A 195 -16.70 -7.12 19.19
C SER A 195 -16.36 -8.11 18.07
N LEU A 196 -17.33 -8.47 17.24
CA LEU A 196 -17.15 -9.41 16.12
C LEU A 196 -16.20 -8.82 15.06
N ILE A 197 -16.39 -7.54 14.69
CA ILE A 197 -15.51 -6.85 13.75
C ILE A 197 -14.06 -6.81 14.27
N THR A 198 -13.86 -6.43 15.53
CA THR A 198 -12.52 -6.41 16.16
C THR A 198 -11.86 -7.79 16.12
N THR A 199 -12.59 -8.86 16.46
CA THR A 199 -12.05 -10.23 16.42
C THR A 199 -11.67 -10.65 15.00
N PHE A 200 -12.49 -10.31 14.00
CA PHE A 200 -12.18 -10.64 12.60
C PHE A 200 -10.98 -9.86 12.05
N ILE A 201 -10.80 -8.59 12.43
CA ILE A 201 -9.63 -7.80 12.04
C ILE A 201 -8.37 -8.41 12.64
N ILE A 202 -8.37 -8.74 13.94
CA ILE A 202 -7.25 -9.42 14.60
C ILE A 202 -6.96 -10.76 13.93
N PHE A 203 -8.00 -11.55 13.66
CA PHE A 203 -7.86 -12.85 12.98
C PHE A 203 -7.27 -12.71 11.57
N GLY A 204 -7.72 -11.71 10.79
CA GLY A 204 -7.18 -11.44 9.46
C GLY A 204 -5.70 -11.03 9.50
N VAL A 205 -5.31 -10.19 10.46
CA VAL A 205 -3.91 -9.79 10.66
C VAL A 205 -3.07 -11.00 11.08
N THR A 206 -3.58 -11.84 11.99
CA THR A 206 -2.89 -13.08 12.38
C THR A 206 -2.70 -14.02 11.18
N ILE A 207 -3.72 -14.21 10.34
CA ILE A 207 -3.58 -15.02 9.11
C ILE A 207 -2.51 -14.44 8.19
N SER A 208 -2.46 -13.12 8.03
CA SER A 208 -1.46 -12.45 7.20
C SER A 208 -0.03 -12.60 7.72
N THR A 209 0.16 -12.83 9.01
CA THR A 209 1.50 -13.04 9.61
C THR A 209 1.97 -14.50 9.55
N ILE A 210 1.14 -15.43 9.07
CA ILE A 210 1.53 -16.83 8.94
C ILE A 210 2.24 -16.98 7.59
N GLU A 211 3.53 -17.31 7.64
CA GLU A 211 4.30 -17.66 6.45
C GLU A 211 3.80 -19.00 5.90
N PHE A 212 3.23 -18.98 4.69
CA PHE A 212 2.78 -20.19 4.02
C PHE A 212 3.84 -20.61 2.99
N HIS A 213 4.53 -21.72 3.24
CA HIS A 213 5.34 -22.37 2.21
C HIS A 213 4.45 -23.19 1.28
N LEU A 214 4.14 -22.64 0.10
CA LEU A 214 3.45 -23.36 -0.98
C LEU A 214 4.27 -23.28 -2.27
N PHE A 215 4.50 -24.42 -2.92
CA PHE A 215 5.05 -24.51 -4.28
C PHE A 215 6.43 -23.84 -4.52
N GLY A 216 7.30 -23.77 -3.51
CA GLY A 216 8.66 -23.23 -3.69
C GLY A 216 8.76 -21.71 -3.76
N PHE A 217 7.66 -21.00 -3.48
CA PHE A 217 7.62 -19.55 -3.27
C PHE A 217 7.37 -19.25 -1.79
N GLU A 218 8.13 -18.32 -1.23
CA GLU A 218 7.92 -17.83 0.13
C GLU A 218 6.81 -16.76 0.09
N PHE A 219 5.65 -17.07 0.67
CA PHE A 219 4.55 -16.12 0.83
C PHE A 219 4.59 -15.57 2.25
N SER A 220 4.78 -14.25 2.38
CA SER A 220 4.84 -13.53 3.66
C SER A 220 3.65 -12.61 3.86
#